data_AF-A0A8B7DPB3-F1
#
_entry.id   AF-A0A8B7DPB3-F1
#
_cell.length_a   1.000
_cell.length_b   1.000
_cell.length_c   1.000
_cell.angle_alpha   90.00
_cell.angle_beta   90.00
_cell.angle_gamma   90.00
#
_symmetry.space_group_name_H-M   'P 1'
#
loop_
_entity.id
_entity.type
_entity.pdbx_description
1 polymer ?
#
loop_
_entity_poly.entity_id
_entity_poly.type
_entity_poly.pdbx_seq_one_letter_code
_entity_poly.pdbx_strand_id
1 'polypeptide(L)'
;MGYKGTDWAIVTAVKNGDLEVHKYLYLLKYNGTEDTINSVAEYDYIKVVEYLDSIRYTCINLVINSAIINDRLDVLKYLHSLGYRGTEDTIFAASYNLEILKYLHSIGYRRTEHTITCAAQNGHLEVLKYLHSIGYRGTEHTINYAAEKGRLEVIKYLHSIGYKGTVCAINYAAGNGHLEVLKYLHSIGYRGTEHTIDFAAKKGYIGTVCAINYAAENGHLEVLKYLDSLGYKGTFYAKSIAAQNDHLEVLEYLDSIE
;
A
#
# COMPACT_ATOMS: atom_id res chain seq x y z
N MET A 1 25.44 -19.33 -14.85
CA MET A 1 25.75 -17.90 -14.59
C MET A 1 25.42 -17.13 -15.86
N GLY A 2 24.45 -16.21 -15.87
CA GLY A 2 24.17 -15.45 -17.11
C GLY A 2 22.87 -14.64 -17.25
N TYR A 3 21.99 -14.56 -16.24
CA TYR A 3 20.70 -13.83 -16.38
C TYR A 3 20.41 -12.93 -15.17
N LYS A 4 21.20 -11.87 -14.96
CA LYS A 4 20.93 -10.91 -13.87
C LYS A 4 21.07 -9.42 -14.24
N GLY A 5 21.68 -9.08 -15.39
CA GLY A 5 21.91 -7.67 -15.77
C GLY A 5 20.85 -7.08 -16.70
N THR A 6 20.43 -7.82 -17.73
CA THR A 6 19.51 -7.34 -18.78
C THR A 6 18.08 -7.17 -18.29
N ASP A 7 17.59 -8.09 -17.45
CA ASP A 7 16.23 -8.00 -16.89
C ASP A 7 16.08 -6.77 -15.98
N TRP A 8 17.13 -6.43 -15.23
CA TRP A 8 17.17 -5.24 -14.37
C TRP A 8 17.22 -3.94 -15.18
N ALA A 9 17.97 -3.92 -16.28
CA ALA A 9 18.03 -2.76 -17.17
C ALA A 9 16.69 -2.49 -17.87
N ILE A 10 15.95 -3.55 -18.24
CA ILE A 10 14.61 -3.40 -18.83
C ILE A 10 13.61 -2.85 -17.82
N VAL A 11 13.59 -3.40 -16.61
CA VAL A 11 12.74 -2.91 -15.51
C VAL A 11 13.09 -1.46 -15.14
N THR A 12 14.37 -1.09 -15.15
CA THR A 12 14.84 0.26 -14.81
C THR A 12 14.48 1.30 -15.87
N ALA A 13 14.55 0.94 -17.15
CA ALA A 13 14.18 1.84 -18.25
C ALA A 13 12.67 2.11 -18.30
N VAL A 14 11.83 1.10 -18.02
CA VAL A 14 10.38 1.32 -17.90
C VAL A 14 10.05 2.16 -16.66
N LYS A 15 10.78 1.98 -15.54
CA LYS A 15 10.63 2.77 -14.32
C LYS A 15 10.98 4.25 -14.48
N ASN A 16 11.97 4.59 -15.30
CA ASN A 16 12.48 5.95 -15.40
C ASN A 16 11.77 6.80 -16.46
N GLY A 17 10.87 6.23 -17.26
CA GLY A 17 10.29 6.92 -18.44
C GLY A 17 11.32 7.24 -19.55
N ASP A 18 12.61 7.03 -19.28
CA ASP A 18 13.74 7.18 -20.19
C ASP A 18 13.83 5.99 -21.15
N LEU A 19 12.97 6.06 -22.17
CA LEU A 19 12.93 5.12 -23.29
C LEU A 19 14.21 5.16 -24.16
N GLU A 20 15.01 6.23 -24.08
CA GLU A 20 16.24 6.41 -24.88
C GLU A 20 17.41 5.56 -24.39
N VAL A 21 17.56 5.40 -23.07
CA VAL A 21 18.58 4.50 -22.48
C VAL A 21 18.25 3.02 -22.80
N HIS A 22 16.96 2.73 -22.98
CA HIS A 22 16.46 1.41 -23.40
C HIS A 22 16.87 1.06 -24.84
N LYS A 23 16.77 2.04 -25.75
CA LYS A 23 17.24 1.94 -27.15
C LYS A 23 18.78 1.78 -27.21
N TYR A 24 19.51 2.53 -26.38
CA TYR A 24 20.99 2.53 -26.31
C TYR A 24 21.58 1.17 -25.88
N LEU A 25 21.04 0.54 -24.83
CA LEU A 25 21.54 -0.74 -24.33
C LEU A 25 21.20 -1.93 -25.24
N TYR A 26 20.15 -1.80 -26.06
CA TYR A 26 19.72 -2.82 -27.04
C TYR A 26 20.53 -2.75 -28.35
N LEU A 27 20.89 -1.54 -28.81
CA LEU A 27 21.74 -1.32 -30.00
C LEU A 27 23.17 -1.90 -29.86
N LEU A 28 23.67 -2.07 -28.63
CA LEU A 28 25.01 -2.61 -28.35
C LEU A 28 25.21 -4.10 -28.68
N LYS A 29 24.21 -4.80 -29.25
CA LYS A 29 24.39 -6.19 -29.68
C LYS A 29 24.79 -6.40 -31.16
N TYR A 30 24.90 -5.35 -31.98
CA TYR A 30 25.60 -5.43 -33.28
C TYR A 30 26.27 -4.09 -33.66
N ASN A 31 27.61 -4.10 -33.66
CA ASN A 31 28.62 -3.11 -34.12
C ASN A 31 28.21 -1.77 -34.81
N GLY A 32 28.69 -0.65 -34.22
CA GLY A 32 29.20 0.59 -34.86
C GLY A 32 28.17 1.62 -35.39
N THR A 33 28.31 2.96 -35.32
CA THR A 33 29.35 3.94 -34.90
C THR A 33 28.67 5.31 -34.64
N GLU A 34 29.37 6.26 -34.01
CA GLU A 34 28.96 7.58 -33.46
C GLU A 34 27.98 8.47 -34.27
N ASP A 35 27.91 8.36 -35.60
CA ASP A 35 27.16 9.33 -36.43
C ASP A 35 25.65 9.03 -36.56
N THR A 36 25.17 7.87 -36.07
CA THR A 36 23.74 7.49 -36.15
C THR A 36 22.90 8.04 -35.00
N ILE A 37 23.52 8.77 -34.07
CA ILE A 37 22.99 9.16 -32.75
C ILE A 37 22.03 10.36 -32.81
N ASN A 38 21.98 11.12 -33.92
CA ASN A 38 21.31 12.43 -33.95
C ASN A 38 19.96 12.51 -34.68
N SER A 39 19.27 11.41 -35.03
CA SER A 39 18.12 11.52 -35.96
C SER A 39 16.87 10.66 -35.72
N VAL A 40 16.58 10.12 -34.53
CA VAL A 40 15.40 9.24 -34.38
C VAL A 40 14.52 9.56 -33.17
N ALA A 41 14.12 10.82 -33.08
CA ALA A 41 13.07 11.32 -32.21
C ALA A 41 11.64 11.06 -32.73
N GLU A 42 11.46 10.21 -33.77
CA GLU A 42 10.20 10.19 -34.53
C GLU A 42 9.50 8.83 -34.75
N TYR A 43 10.04 7.66 -34.36
CA TYR A 43 9.41 6.39 -34.79
C TYR A 43 9.33 5.26 -33.73
N ASP A 44 8.10 5.06 -33.27
CA ASP A 44 7.28 3.84 -33.22
C ASP A 44 7.64 2.60 -32.35
N TYR A 45 6.63 2.12 -31.61
CA TYR A 45 6.66 1.16 -30.49
C TYR A 45 6.51 -0.32 -30.90
N ILE A 46 6.57 -0.60 -32.21
CA ILE A 46 6.14 -1.87 -32.80
C ILE A 46 7.19 -3.00 -32.64
N LYS A 47 8.49 -2.68 -32.58
CA LYS A 47 9.58 -3.69 -32.58
C LYS A 47 9.92 -4.33 -31.22
N VAL A 48 9.46 -3.74 -30.11
CA VAL A 48 9.73 -4.27 -28.76
C VAL A 48 8.94 -5.56 -28.50
N VAL A 49 7.73 -5.66 -29.04
CA VAL A 49 6.90 -6.87 -28.88
C VAL A 49 7.32 -8.00 -29.81
N GLU A 50 7.80 -7.70 -31.02
CA GLU A 50 8.38 -8.71 -31.92
C GLU A 50 9.58 -9.43 -31.29
N TYR A 51 10.35 -8.75 -30.43
CA TYR A 51 11.44 -9.37 -29.66
C TYR A 51 10.94 -10.15 -28.43
N LEU A 52 9.89 -9.68 -27.74
CA LEU A 52 9.30 -10.38 -26.59
C LEU A 52 8.64 -11.71 -26.98
N ASP A 53 8.14 -11.82 -28.21
CA ASP A 53 7.64 -13.09 -28.80
C ASP A 53 8.74 -14.18 -28.84
N SER A 54 10.02 -13.78 -28.87
CA SER A 54 11.18 -14.68 -28.87
C SER A 54 11.66 -15.12 -27.48
N ILE A 55 11.19 -14.48 -26.39
CA ILE A 55 11.70 -14.70 -25.02
C ILE A 55 10.55 -14.89 -24.01
N ARG A 56 10.06 -16.13 -23.92
CA ARG A 56 9.27 -16.78 -22.83
C ARG A 56 8.38 -15.90 -21.91
N TYR A 57 7.13 -16.36 -21.77
CA TYR A 57 6.03 -15.97 -20.86
C TYR A 57 6.34 -15.32 -19.49
N THR A 58 7.49 -15.53 -18.85
CA THR A 58 7.77 -14.94 -17.52
C THR A 58 8.02 -13.43 -17.60
N CYS A 59 8.57 -12.92 -18.71
CA CYS A 59 8.90 -11.51 -18.87
C CYS A 59 7.67 -10.63 -19.13
N ILE A 60 6.62 -11.17 -19.77
CA ILE A 60 5.46 -10.37 -20.18
C ILE A 60 4.63 -9.86 -19.01
N ASN A 61 4.50 -10.67 -17.94
CA ASN A 61 3.77 -10.26 -16.73
C ASN A 61 4.46 -9.10 -16.01
N LEU A 62 5.80 -9.06 -16.03
CA LEU A 62 6.57 -7.94 -15.47
C LEU A 62 6.35 -6.67 -16.27
N VAL A 63 6.30 -6.76 -17.61
CA VAL A 63 6.03 -5.63 -18.49
C VAL A 63 4.60 -5.11 -18.29
N ILE A 64 3.60 -5.99 -18.20
CA ILE A 64 2.20 -5.64 -17.91
C ILE A 64 2.09 -4.92 -16.55
N ASN A 65 2.66 -5.51 -15.49
CA ASN A 65 2.62 -4.90 -14.15
C ASN A 65 3.35 -3.55 -14.12
N SER A 66 4.46 -3.42 -14.85
CA SER A 66 5.19 -2.16 -14.97
C SER A 66 4.40 -1.10 -15.72
N ALA A 67 3.72 -1.46 -16.81
CA ALA A 67 2.83 -0.54 -17.53
C ALA A 67 1.71 -0.02 -16.60
N ILE A 68 1.17 -0.88 -15.74
CA ILE A 68 0.15 -0.51 -14.76
C ILE A 68 0.71 0.44 -13.68
N ILE A 69 1.85 0.09 -13.09
CA ILE A 69 2.48 0.91 -12.04
C ILE A 69 2.86 2.30 -12.57
N ASN A 70 3.24 2.40 -13.85
CA ASN A 70 3.62 3.65 -14.51
C ASN A 70 2.46 4.36 -15.23
N ASP A 71 1.22 3.94 -14.97
CA ASP A 71 0.01 4.55 -15.56
C ASP A 71 -0.02 4.61 -17.10
N ARG A 72 0.44 3.52 -17.74
CA ARG A 72 0.50 3.37 -19.20
C ARG A 72 -0.65 2.52 -19.72
N LEU A 73 -1.86 3.06 -19.67
CA LEU A 73 -3.08 2.40 -20.16
C LEU A 73 -3.01 2.12 -21.68
N ASP A 74 -2.35 2.97 -22.44
CA ASP A 74 -2.07 2.80 -23.87
C ASP A 74 -1.26 1.52 -24.14
N VAL A 75 -0.16 1.34 -23.42
CA VAL A 75 0.70 0.15 -23.51
C VAL A 75 -0.05 -1.09 -23.04
N LEU A 76 -0.80 -0.99 -21.94
CA LEU A 76 -1.60 -2.10 -21.43
C LEU A 76 -2.65 -2.58 -22.44
N LYS A 77 -3.40 -1.65 -23.05
CA LYS A 77 -4.40 -1.97 -24.09
C LYS A 77 -3.76 -2.64 -25.30
N TYR A 78 -2.59 -2.16 -25.73
CA TYR A 78 -1.84 -2.77 -26.82
C TYR A 78 -1.40 -4.20 -26.48
N LEU A 79 -0.80 -4.43 -25.31
CA LEU A 79 -0.39 -5.77 -24.86
C LEU A 79 -1.58 -6.74 -24.82
N HIS A 80 -2.73 -6.28 -24.30
CA HIS A 80 -3.95 -7.09 -24.27
C HIS A 80 -4.51 -7.38 -25.67
N SER A 81 -4.38 -6.46 -26.63
CA SER A 81 -4.80 -6.66 -28.03
C SER A 81 -4.01 -7.76 -28.73
N LEU A 82 -2.77 -7.99 -28.28
CA LEU A 82 -1.88 -9.05 -28.76
C LEU A 82 -2.13 -10.40 -28.06
N GLY A 83 -3.09 -10.46 -27.13
CA GLY A 83 -3.44 -11.66 -26.39
C GLY A 83 -2.70 -11.85 -25.06
N TYR A 84 -1.79 -10.95 -24.71
CA TYR A 84 -1.06 -11.01 -23.45
C TYR A 84 -1.91 -10.48 -22.31
N ARG A 85 -2.65 -11.35 -21.62
CA ARG A 85 -3.59 -10.91 -20.59
C ARG A 85 -2.96 -10.54 -19.26
N GLY A 86 -1.83 -11.12 -18.84
CA GLY A 86 -1.31 -10.98 -17.47
C GLY A 86 -1.78 -12.11 -16.54
N THR A 87 -1.51 -12.01 -15.24
CA THR A 87 -1.98 -12.97 -14.22
C THR A 87 -3.20 -12.41 -13.49
N GLU A 88 -3.93 -13.24 -12.73
CA GLU A 88 -5.04 -12.75 -11.89
C GLU A 88 -4.61 -11.65 -10.90
N ASP A 89 -3.32 -11.64 -10.52
CA ASP A 89 -2.71 -10.64 -9.64
C ASP A 89 -2.50 -9.27 -10.29
N THR A 90 -2.58 -9.17 -11.63
CA THR A 90 -2.42 -7.93 -12.38
C THR A 90 -3.40 -6.84 -11.92
N ILE A 91 -4.59 -7.23 -11.44
CA ILE A 91 -5.56 -6.28 -10.88
C ILE A 91 -5.09 -5.60 -9.59
N PHE A 92 -4.19 -6.23 -8.81
CA PHE A 92 -3.64 -5.64 -7.60
C PHE A 92 -2.77 -4.43 -7.91
N ALA A 93 -1.93 -4.54 -8.94
CA ALA A 93 -1.11 -3.42 -9.42
C ALA A 93 -1.98 -2.25 -9.90
N ALA A 94 -3.23 -2.49 -10.33
CA ALA A 94 -4.14 -1.44 -10.79
C ALA A 94 -4.94 -0.78 -9.64
N SER A 95 -4.81 -1.24 -8.40
CA SER A 95 -5.56 -0.70 -7.24
C SER A 95 -5.24 0.78 -6.91
N TYR A 96 -4.25 1.35 -7.61
CA TYR A 96 -3.75 2.71 -7.45
C TYR A 96 -4.28 3.64 -8.56
N ASN A 97 -4.82 3.08 -9.66
CA ASN A 97 -5.27 3.84 -10.83
C ASN A 97 -6.69 3.43 -11.25
N LEU A 98 -7.63 4.38 -11.13
CA LEU A 98 -9.04 4.15 -11.40
C LEU A 98 -9.34 3.81 -12.87
N GLU A 99 -8.64 4.44 -13.82
CA GLU A 99 -8.89 4.25 -15.25
C GLU A 99 -8.42 2.87 -15.72
N ILE A 100 -7.22 2.47 -15.32
CA ILE A 100 -6.69 1.14 -15.58
C ILE A 100 -7.57 0.08 -14.93
N LEU A 101 -8.00 0.28 -13.68
CA LEU A 101 -8.87 -0.67 -13.00
C LEU A 101 -10.24 -0.82 -13.69
N LYS A 102 -10.84 0.28 -14.16
CA LYS A 102 -12.06 0.25 -14.99
C LYS A 102 -11.84 -0.55 -16.28
N TYR A 103 -10.71 -0.33 -16.95
CA TYR A 103 -10.36 -1.08 -18.14
C TYR A 103 -10.19 -2.58 -17.86
N LEU A 104 -9.46 -2.96 -16.81
CA LEU A 104 -9.28 -4.37 -16.42
C LEU A 104 -10.63 -5.04 -16.13
N HIS A 105 -11.54 -4.39 -15.41
CA HIS A 105 -12.90 -4.93 -15.20
C HIS A 105 -13.68 -5.08 -16.51
N SER A 106 -13.55 -4.14 -17.46
CA SER A 106 -14.25 -4.21 -18.75
C SER A 106 -13.88 -5.43 -19.60
N ILE A 107 -12.68 -5.97 -19.41
CA ILE A 107 -12.18 -7.16 -20.12
C ILE A 107 -12.31 -8.44 -19.30
N GLY A 108 -13.00 -8.40 -18.15
CA GLY A 108 -13.38 -9.59 -17.38
C GLY A 108 -12.41 -10.02 -16.28
N TYR A 109 -11.48 -9.14 -15.84
CA TYR A 109 -10.68 -9.43 -14.64
C TYR A 109 -11.56 -9.65 -13.41
N ARG A 110 -11.25 -10.71 -12.65
CA ARG A 110 -12.06 -11.16 -11.51
C ARG A 110 -11.85 -10.32 -10.26
N ARG A 111 -12.86 -10.40 -9.38
CA ARG A 111 -12.90 -9.69 -8.11
C ARG A 111 -12.15 -10.45 -7.04
N THR A 112 -11.24 -9.76 -6.36
CA THR A 112 -10.63 -10.26 -5.13
C THR A 112 -10.85 -9.25 -4.00
N GLU A 113 -11.17 -9.75 -2.81
CA GLU A 113 -11.37 -8.92 -1.61
C GLU A 113 -10.08 -8.17 -1.20
N HIS A 114 -8.93 -8.67 -1.68
CA HIS A 114 -7.63 -8.04 -1.49
C HIS A 114 -7.53 -6.70 -2.24
N THR A 115 -8.17 -6.52 -3.40
CA THR A 115 -8.08 -5.26 -4.17
C THR A 115 -8.62 -4.05 -3.38
N ILE A 116 -9.78 -4.19 -2.74
CA ILE A 116 -10.37 -3.10 -1.94
C ILE A 116 -9.55 -2.83 -0.66
N THR A 117 -8.95 -3.88 -0.08
CA THR A 117 -8.05 -3.76 1.07
C THR A 117 -6.76 -3.04 0.71
N CYS A 118 -6.14 -3.36 -0.44
CA CYS A 118 -4.96 -2.66 -0.94
C CYS A 118 -5.26 -1.17 -1.25
N ALA A 119 -6.41 -0.88 -1.88
CA ALA A 119 -6.82 0.50 -2.12
C ALA A 119 -7.00 1.28 -0.80
N ALA A 120 -7.56 0.63 0.23
CA ALA A 120 -7.75 1.23 1.55
C ALA A 120 -6.42 1.54 2.23
N GLN A 121 -5.52 0.55 2.30
CA GLN A 121 -4.21 0.66 2.93
C GLN A 121 -3.36 1.77 2.29
N ASN A 122 -3.42 1.91 0.96
CA ASN A 122 -2.65 2.91 0.24
C ASN A 122 -3.31 4.30 0.16
N GLY A 123 -4.56 4.45 0.61
CA GLY A 123 -5.23 5.75 0.66
C GLY A 123 -5.96 6.15 -0.63
N HIS A 124 -6.19 5.22 -1.56
CA HIS A 124 -6.83 5.50 -2.85
C HIS A 124 -8.36 5.57 -2.72
N LEU A 125 -8.86 6.65 -2.13
CA LEU A 125 -10.27 6.83 -1.82
C LEU A 125 -11.19 6.71 -3.04
N GLU A 126 -10.82 7.27 -4.18
CA GLU A 126 -11.65 7.21 -5.40
C GLU A 126 -11.70 5.80 -6.01
N VAL A 127 -10.58 5.07 -5.97
CA VAL A 127 -10.54 3.65 -6.35
C VAL A 127 -11.42 2.83 -5.41
N LEU A 128 -11.34 3.10 -4.11
CA LEU A 128 -12.11 2.41 -3.09
C LEU A 128 -13.63 2.67 -3.23
N LYS A 129 -14.04 3.91 -3.50
CA LYS A 129 -15.44 4.26 -3.83
C LYS A 129 -15.93 3.49 -5.06
N TYR A 130 -15.12 3.45 -6.12
CA TYR A 130 -15.47 2.71 -7.33
C TYR A 130 -15.60 1.21 -7.07
N LEU A 131 -14.61 0.60 -6.41
CA LEU A 131 -14.63 -0.81 -6.02
C LEU A 131 -15.87 -1.14 -5.20
N HIS A 132 -16.21 -0.31 -4.21
CA HIS A 132 -17.43 -0.49 -3.43
C HIS A 132 -18.70 -0.37 -4.30
N SER A 133 -18.78 0.61 -5.20
CA SER A 133 -19.95 0.85 -6.07
C SER A 133 -20.29 -0.32 -6.99
N ILE A 134 -19.28 -1.05 -7.45
CA ILE A 134 -19.49 -2.25 -8.27
C ILE A 134 -19.71 -3.49 -7.39
N GLY A 135 -19.65 -3.38 -6.05
CA GLY A 135 -19.99 -4.42 -5.06
C GLY A 135 -18.83 -5.08 -4.32
N TYR A 136 -17.60 -4.52 -4.35
CA TYR A 136 -16.45 -5.17 -3.68
C TYR A 136 -16.70 -4.99 -2.19
N ARG A 137 -16.44 -6.07 -1.45
CA ARG A 137 -16.50 -6.07 0.00
C ARG A 137 -15.12 -6.40 0.53
N GLY A 138 -14.62 -5.53 1.39
CA GLY A 138 -13.46 -5.82 2.22
C GLY A 138 -13.91 -6.50 3.51
N THR A 139 -12.93 -6.77 4.35
CA THR A 139 -13.14 -7.36 5.68
C THR A 139 -12.87 -6.30 6.75
N GLU A 140 -12.99 -6.68 8.03
CA GLU A 140 -12.57 -5.83 9.14
C GLU A 140 -11.09 -5.41 9.06
N HIS A 141 -10.25 -6.22 8.41
CA HIS A 141 -8.85 -5.90 8.16
C HIS A 141 -8.67 -4.67 7.26
N THR A 142 -9.65 -4.33 6.42
CA THR A 142 -9.60 -3.15 5.54
C THR A 142 -9.45 -1.86 6.35
N ILE A 143 -10.20 -1.70 7.46
CA ILE A 143 -10.04 -0.54 8.35
C ILE A 143 -8.74 -0.65 9.15
N ASN A 144 -8.36 -1.85 9.62
CA ASN A 144 -7.13 -2.04 10.39
C ASN A 144 -5.89 -1.60 9.59
N TYR A 145 -5.76 -2.02 8.33
CA TYR A 145 -4.62 -1.65 7.48
C TYR A 145 -4.66 -0.18 7.04
N ALA A 146 -5.85 0.39 6.83
CA ALA A 146 -5.98 1.83 6.62
C ALA A 146 -5.51 2.61 7.84
N ALA A 147 -5.80 2.12 9.05
CA ALA A 147 -5.35 2.74 10.30
C ALA A 147 -3.84 2.60 10.52
N GLU A 148 -3.26 1.44 10.21
CA GLU A 148 -1.82 1.20 10.22
C GLU A 148 -1.05 2.18 9.32
N LYS A 149 -1.64 2.60 8.19
CA LYS A 149 -1.01 3.55 7.25
C LYS A 149 -1.51 5.00 7.40
N GLY A 150 -2.28 5.31 8.44
CA GLY A 150 -2.69 6.68 8.74
C GLY A 150 -3.74 7.25 7.79
N ARG A 151 -4.52 6.41 7.10
CA ARG A 151 -5.44 6.83 6.02
C ARG A 151 -6.79 7.32 6.57
N LEU A 152 -6.79 8.45 7.26
CA LEU A 152 -7.98 9.00 7.94
C LEU A 152 -9.23 9.13 7.04
N GLU A 153 -9.09 9.73 5.87
CA GLU A 153 -10.23 9.96 4.96
C GLU A 153 -10.81 8.65 4.41
N VAL A 154 -9.96 7.63 4.21
CA VAL A 154 -10.41 6.28 3.86
C VAL A 154 -11.20 5.65 5.00
N ILE A 155 -10.71 5.77 6.25
CA ILE A 155 -11.40 5.22 7.42
C ILE A 155 -12.75 5.89 7.63
N LYS A 156 -12.84 7.22 7.47
CA LYS A 156 -14.11 7.97 7.51
C LYS A 156 -15.10 7.45 6.48
N TYR A 157 -14.66 7.26 5.24
CA TYR A 157 -15.51 6.73 4.18
C TYR A 157 -15.93 5.28 4.47
N LEU A 158 -14.99 4.40 4.81
CA LEU A 158 -15.29 3.00 5.13
C LEU A 158 -16.31 2.89 6.26
N HIS A 159 -16.15 3.71 7.31
CA HIS A 159 -17.09 3.76 8.41
C HIS A 159 -18.47 4.26 7.97
N SER A 160 -18.56 5.27 7.10
CA SER A 160 -19.84 5.80 6.62
C SER A 160 -20.65 4.81 5.78
N ILE A 161 -19.98 3.85 5.13
CA ILE A 161 -20.61 2.75 4.41
C ILE A 161 -20.77 1.46 5.25
N GLY A 162 -20.60 1.57 6.57
CA GLY A 162 -20.92 0.50 7.53
C GLY A 162 -19.81 -0.50 7.81
N TYR A 163 -18.57 -0.25 7.35
CA TYR A 163 -17.45 -1.11 7.74
C TYR A 163 -17.10 -0.89 9.21
N LYS A 164 -16.73 -2.00 9.85
CA LYS A 164 -16.20 -2.02 11.20
C LYS A 164 -14.83 -2.67 11.16
N GLY A 165 -13.82 -1.99 11.68
CA GLY A 165 -12.52 -2.57 11.98
C GLY A 165 -12.55 -3.29 13.33
N THR A 166 -11.37 -3.68 13.78
CA THR A 166 -11.19 -4.33 15.08
C THR A 166 -10.42 -3.43 16.04
N VAL A 167 -10.17 -3.95 17.23
CA VAL A 167 -9.23 -3.37 18.21
C VAL A 167 -7.85 -3.11 17.61
N CYS A 168 -7.42 -3.91 16.64
CA CYS A 168 -6.13 -3.73 15.99
C CYS A 168 -5.99 -2.39 15.27
N ALA A 169 -7.08 -1.77 14.82
CA ALA A 169 -7.03 -0.45 14.19
C ALA A 169 -6.46 0.62 15.14
N ILE A 170 -6.86 0.60 16.42
CA ILE A 170 -6.35 1.51 17.45
C ILE A 170 -4.87 1.22 17.72
N ASN A 171 -4.54 -0.07 17.91
CA ASN A 171 -3.18 -0.50 18.20
C ASN A 171 -2.22 -0.10 17.08
N TYR A 172 -2.60 -0.32 15.82
CA TYR A 172 -1.78 0.04 14.67
C TYR A 172 -1.69 1.55 14.47
N ALA A 173 -2.77 2.30 14.67
CA ALA A 173 -2.71 3.76 14.62
C ALA A 173 -1.77 4.32 15.70
N ALA A 174 -1.82 3.77 16.92
CA ALA A 174 -0.97 4.18 18.03
C ALA A 174 0.50 3.83 17.81
N GLY A 175 0.78 2.57 17.42
CA GLY A 175 2.14 2.09 17.17
C GLY A 175 2.82 2.68 15.94
N ASN A 176 2.08 3.33 15.04
CA ASN A 176 2.62 4.07 13.89
C ASN A 176 2.48 5.59 14.05
N GLY A 177 2.07 6.08 15.23
CA GLY A 177 2.05 7.52 15.53
C GLY A 177 0.93 8.30 14.83
N HIS A 178 -0.08 7.63 14.31
CA HIS A 178 -1.19 8.22 13.57
C HIS A 178 -2.26 8.80 14.51
N LEU A 179 -1.90 9.86 15.25
CA LEU A 179 -2.73 10.49 16.28
C LEU A 179 -4.14 10.89 15.79
N GLU A 180 -4.26 11.49 14.61
CA GLU A 180 -5.57 11.92 14.09
C GLU A 180 -6.47 10.74 13.72
N VAL A 181 -5.89 9.63 13.27
CA VAL A 181 -6.64 8.37 13.08
C VAL A 181 -7.09 7.82 14.42
N LEU A 182 -6.20 7.80 15.42
CA LEU A 182 -6.52 7.31 16.76
C LEU A 182 -7.66 8.12 17.40
N LYS A 183 -7.62 9.46 17.31
CA LYS A 183 -8.69 10.36 17.76
C LYS A 183 -10.03 10.04 17.09
N TYR A 184 -10.02 9.83 15.79
CA TYR A 184 -11.22 9.50 15.03
C TYR A 184 -11.79 8.13 15.39
N LEU A 185 -10.94 7.10 15.51
CA LEU A 185 -11.36 5.76 15.92
C LEU A 185 -12.00 5.77 17.32
N HIS A 186 -11.42 6.54 18.26
CA HIS A 186 -12.04 6.74 19.58
C HIS A 186 -13.38 7.47 19.51
N SER A 187 -13.52 8.50 18.66
CA SER A 187 -14.75 9.30 18.58
C SER A 187 -15.94 8.51 18.04
N ILE A 188 -15.69 7.54 17.16
CA ILE A 188 -16.72 6.65 16.61
C ILE A 188 -16.91 5.37 17.46
N GLY A 189 -16.30 5.30 18.65
CA GLY A 189 -16.59 4.28 19.64
C GLY A 189 -15.81 2.97 19.50
N TYR A 190 -14.72 2.93 18.72
CA TYR A 190 -13.79 1.81 18.81
C TYR A 190 -13.16 1.87 20.20
N ARG A 191 -13.54 0.92 21.06
CA ARG A 191 -13.13 0.86 22.48
C ARG A 191 -12.52 -0.49 22.82
N GLY A 192 -11.66 -0.97 21.94
CA GLY A 192 -10.75 -2.06 22.24
C GLY A 192 -11.36 -3.37 22.73
N THR A 193 -12.67 -3.61 22.55
CA THR A 193 -13.35 -4.84 22.98
C THR A 193 -14.61 -5.11 22.14
N GLU A 194 -14.55 -6.15 21.30
CA GLU A 194 -15.69 -7.05 21.08
C GLU A 194 -15.08 -8.46 21.16
N HIS A 195 -15.54 -9.28 22.13
CA HIS A 195 -15.20 -10.69 22.39
C HIS A 195 -14.18 -11.10 23.49
N THR A 196 -14.03 -10.38 24.60
CA THR A 196 -13.44 -10.98 25.82
C THR A 196 -14.37 -10.85 27.02
N ILE A 197 -14.74 -12.00 27.59
CA ILE A 197 -15.82 -12.20 28.58
C ILE A 197 -15.38 -11.88 30.02
N ASP A 198 -14.14 -11.46 30.27
CA ASP A 198 -13.66 -11.27 31.64
C ASP A 198 -13.37 -9.81 32.00
N PHE A 199 -13.96 -9.37 33.12
CA PHE A 199 -13.78 -8.19 33.99
C PHE A 199 -13.14 -6.86 33.49
N ALA A 200 -12.21 -6.86 32.52
CA ALA A 200 -11.58 -5.67 31.93
C ALA A 200 -12.46 -4.92 30.92
N ALA A 201 -13.47 -5.59 30.34
CA ALA A 201 -14.40 -5.01 29.37
C ALA A 201 -15.32 -3.92 29.97
N LYS A 202 -15.63 -3.97 31.27
CA LYS A 202 -16.44 -2.92 31.93
C LYS A 202 -15.75 -1.55 31.96
N LYS A 203 -14.48 -1.50 31.57
CA LYS A 203 -13.60 -0.38 31.85
C LYS A 203 -12.74 0.03 30.62
N GLY A 204 -12.84 -0.67 29.48
CA GLY A 204 -12.29 -0.26 28.18
C GLY A 204 -10.78 -0.45 27.98
N TYR A 205 -10.13 -1.35 28.72
CA TYR A 205 -8.66 -1.34 28.87
C TYR A 205 -7.85 -2.16 27.85
N ILE A 206 -8.39 -3.24 27.27
CA ILE A 206 -7.53 -4.23 26.60
C ILE A 206 -6.88 -3.67 25.32
N GLY A 207 -7.65 -2.99 24.46
CA GLY A 207 -7.08 -2.32 23.28
C GLY A 207 -6.15 -1.16 23.65
N THR A 208 -6.51 -0.36 24.66
CA THR A 208 -5.75 0.84 24.96
C THR A 208 -4.40 0.57 25.63
N VAL A 209 -4.28 -0.50 26.42
CA VAL A 209 -2.98 -0.91 26.99
C VAL A 209 -2.01 -1.35 25.89
N CYS A 210 -2.49 -2.12 24.90
CA CYS A 210 -1.67 -2.49 23.74
C CYS A 210 -1.26 -1.25 22.93
N ALA A 211 -2.19 -0.31 22.72
CA ALA A 211 -1.91 0.96 22.04
C ALA A 211 -0.83 1.80 22.75
N ILE A 212 -0.88 1.88 24.09
CA ILE A 212 0.18 2.53 24.90
C ILE A 212 1.52 1.82 24.71
N ASN A 213 1.54 0.49 24.82
CA ASN A 213 2.78 -0.27 24.70
C ASN A 213 3.42 -0.09 23.31
N TYR A 214 2.62 -0.15 22.24
CA TYR A 214 3.12 0.05 20.88
C TYR A 214 3.54 1.49 20.60
N ALA A 215 2.81 2.48 21.12
CA ALA A 215 3.24 3.87 21.04
C ALA A 215 4.56 4.09 21.78
N ALA A 216 4.75 3.45 22.94
CA ALA A 216 5.97 3.53 23.71
C ALA A 216 7.15 2.80 23.05
N GLU A 217 6.91 1.62 22.47
CA GLU A 217 7.87 0.83 21.71
C GLU A 217 8.41 1.56 20.47
N ASN A 218 7.59 2.41 19.85
CA ASN A 218 7.94 3.14 18.62
C ASN A 218 8.18 4.65 18.84
N GLY A 219 8.24 5.11 20.09
CA GLY A 219 8.65 6.49 20.41
C GLY A 219 7.57 7.55 20.14
N HIS A 220 6.30 7.18 20.07
CA HIS A 220 5.21 8.09 19.72
C HIS A 220 4.65 8.86 20.93
N LEU A 221 5.42 9.83 21.42
CA LEU A 221 5.09 10.65 22.60
C LEU A 221 3.71 11.33 22.52
N GLU A 222 3.37 11.94 21.38
CA GLU A 222 2.09 12.66 21.22
C GLU A 222 0.87 11.73 21.29
N VAL A 223 1.03 10.47 20.86
CA VAL A 223 0.00 9.44 21.06
C VAL A 223 -0.16 9.12 22.54
N LEU A 224 0.95 8.96 23.28
CA LEU A 224 0.90 8.69 24.72
C LEU A 224 0.27 9.84 25.50
N LYS A 225 0.61 11.09 25.18
CA LYS A 225 -0.04 12.27 25.78
C LYS A 225 -1.55 12.28 25.56
N TYR A 226 -1.97 11.95 24.35
CA TYR A 226 -3.40 11.83 24.05
C TYR A 226 -4.07 10.71 24.84
N LEU A 227 -3.45 9.53 24.91
CA LEU A 227 -4.00 8.40 25.68
C LEU A 227 -4.04 8.70 27.19
N ASP A 228 -3.03 9.38 27.73
CA ASP A 228 -3.02 9.88 29.11
C ASP A 228 -4.13 10.90 29.37
N SER A 229 -4.37 11.83 28.43
CA SER A 229 -5.48 12.81 28.53
C SER A 229 -6.87 12.17 28.61
N LEU A 230 -7.00 10.93 28.13
CA LEU A 230 -8.22 10.12 28.22
C LEU A 230 -8.29 9.26 29.50
N GLY A 231 -7.27 9.33 30.35
CA GLY A 231 -7.15 8.58 31.61
C GLY A 231 -6.49 7.21 31.45
N TYR A 232 -5.91 6.88 30.29
CA TYR A 232 -5.18 5.63 30.10
C TYR A 232 -3.72 5.83 30.47
N LYS A 233 -3.38 5.35 31.67
CA LYS A 233 -2.03 5.49 32.23
C LYS A 233 -1.05 4.49 31.62
N GLY A 234 0.20 4.95 31.50
CA GLY A 234 1.34 4.12 31.13
C GLY A 234 1.48 2.88 32.01
N THR A 235 2.01 1.80 31.45
CA THR A 235 2.32 0.59 32.22
C THR A 235 3.82 0.50 32.50
N PHE A 236 4.21 -0.24 33.54
CA PHE A 236 5.61 -0.61 33.77
C PHE A 236 6.24 -1.23 32.51
N TYR A 237 5.47 -2.03 31.78
CA TYR A 237 5.91 -2.62 30.51
C TYR A 237 6.18 -1.54 29.45
N ALA A 238 5.30 -0.54 29.30
CA ALA A 238 5.49 0.59 28.39
C ALA A 238 6.77 1.37 28.68
N LYS A 239 7.11 1.58 29.96
CA LYS A 239 8.39 2.18 30.37
C LYS A 239 9.57 1.31 29.97
N SER A 240 9.49 0.02 30.28
CA SER A 240 10.58 -0.92 29.99
C SER A 240 10.86 -1.04 28.49
N ILE A 241 9.83 -1.02 27.64
CA ILE A 241 9.99 -1.13 26.19
C ILE A 241 10.45 0.19 25.56
N ALA A 242 10.03 1.35 26.11
CA ALA A 242 10.58 2.64 25.71
C ALA A 242 12.08 2.74 26.03
N ALA A 243 12.49 2.27 27.21
CA ALA A 243 13.90 2.23 27.61
C ALA A 243 14.73 1.27 26.72
N GLN A 244 14.18 0.11 26.38
CA GLN A 244 14.85 -0.87 25.49
C GLN A 244 15.05 -0.37 24.06
N ASN A 245 14.17 0.51 23.57
CA ASN A 245 14.22 1.08 22.22
C ASN A 245 14.81 2.50 22.18
N ASP A 246 15.50 2.93 23.24
CA ASP A 246 16.17 4.24 23.35
C ASP A 246 15.23 5.45 23.15
N HIS A 247 13.95 5.32 23.54
CA HIS A 247 12.97 6.39 23.46
C HIS A 247 12.95 7.24 24.76
N LEU A 248 14.03 8.01 24.98
CA LEU A 248 14.22 8.81 26.20
C LEU A 248 13.05 9.75 26.50
N GLU A 249 12.57 10.52 25.52
CA GLU A 249 11.46 11.47 25.71
C GLU A 249 10.16 10.77 26.15
N VAL A 250 9.93 9.56 25.65
CA VAL A 250 8.79 8.74 26.07
C VAL A 250 8.99 8.25 27.50
N LEU A 251 10.17 7.75 27.84
CA LEU A 251 10.47 7.28 29.19
C LEU A 251 10.32 8.39 30.22
N GLU A 252 10.92 9.55 29.97
CA GLU A 252 10.80 10.75 30.83
C GLU A 252 9.34 11.17 31.00
N TYR A 253 8.55 11.15 29.92
CA TYR A 253 7.13 11.47 30.01
C TYR A 253 6.37 10.44 30.83
N LEU A 254 6.59 9.14 30.60
CA LEU A 254 5.93 8.07 31.36
C LEU A 254 6.32 8.09 32.85
N ASP A 255 7.54 8.54 33.19
CA ASP A 255 7.97 8.78 34.57
C ASP A 255 7.30 10.02 35.18
N SER A 256 7.01 11.04 34.38
CA SER A 256 6.38 12.28 34.86
C SER A 256 4.89 12.15 35.22
N ILE A 257 4.21 11.10 34.75
CA ILE A 257 2.74 10.91 34.90
C ILE A 257 2.33 9.83 35.91
N GLU A 258 3.30 9.29 36.67
CA GLU A 258 3.08 8.37 37.81
C GLU A 258 2.55 9.07 39.08
#